data_AF-A0A660LXH8-F1
#
_entry.id   AF-A0A660LXH8-F1
#
_cell.length_a   1.000
_cell.length_b   1.000
_cell.length_c   1.000
_cell.angle_alpha   90.00
_cell.angle_beta   90.00
_cell.angle_gamma   90.00
#
_symmetry.space_group_name_H-M   'P 1'
#
loop_
_entity.id
_entity.type
_entity.pdbx_description
1 polymer ?
#
loop_
_entity_poly.entity_id
_entity_poly.type
_entity_poly.pdbx_seq_one_letter_code
_entity_poly.pdbx_strand_id
1 'polypeptide(L)'
;VDPNGKPAQTTYRVLTSTETQALIELKPTTGRTHQLRVHMAYLNTPILGDRVYGKPNTSRLMLHAHKLEITLPSGERKTFEAAVPKEFKDIFPGEF
;
A
#
# COMPACT_ATOMS: atom_id res chain seq x y z
N VAL A 1 -1.38 -0.87 18.11
CA VAL A 1 0.09 -0.92 17.91
C VAL A 1 0.68 -1.42 19.21
N ASP A 2 1.53 -2.45 19.17
CA ASP A 2 2.10 -3.07 20.38
C ASP A 2 3.46 -2.42 20.69
N PRO A 3 3.65 -1.83 21.90
CA PRO A 3 4.92 -1.26 22.32
C PRO A 3 6.10 -2.26 22.31
N ASN A 4 5.82 -3.56 22.41
CA ASN A 4 6.81 -4.64 22.37
C ASN A 4 6.99 -5.23 20.96
N GLY A 5 6.26 -4.70 19.96
CA GLY A 5 6.35 -5.14 18.58
C GLY A 5 7.70 -4.80 17.94
N LYS A 6 8.08 -5.54 16.89
CA LYS A 6 9.26 -5.19 16.09
C LYS A 6 9.06 -3.81 15.44
N PRO A 7 10.08 -2.94 15.44
CA PRO A 7 9.98 -1.63 14.79
C PRO A 7 9.62 -1.79 13.31
N ALA A 8 8.70 -0.94 12.88
CA ALA A 8 8.13 -0.92 11.54
C ALA A 8 7.93 0.54 11.09
N GLN A 9 8.37 0.86 9.88
CA GLN A 9 8.26 2.21 9.34
C GLN A 9 7.81 2.18 7.88
N THR A 10 6.86 3.06 7.59
CA THR A 10 6.27 3.27 6.26
C THR A 10 6.10 4.76 6.07
N THR A 11 6.66 5.30 5.00
CA THR A 11 6.30 6.64 4.55
C THR A 11 5.14 6.53 3.57
N TYR A 12 4.29 7.55 3.52
CA TYR A 12 3.14 7.56 2.63
C TYR A 12 2.99 8.93 1.97
N ARG A 13 2.35 8.94 0.80
CA ARG A 13 1.95 10.14 0.08
C ARG A 13 0.56 9.95 -0.48
N VAL A 14 -0.35 10.87 -0.18
CA VAL A 14 -1.69 10.88 -0.78
C VAL A 14 -1.54 11.35 -2.22
N LEU A 15 -1.99 10.54 -3.18
CA LEU A 15 -1.97 10.86 -4.61
C LEU A 15 -3.24 11.61 -5.00
N THR A 16 -4.39 11.11 -4.52
CA THR A 16 -5.70 11.73 -4.69
C THR A 16 -6.65 11.24 -3.60
N SER A 17 -7.73 11.97 -3.34
CA SER A 17 -8.72 11.63 -2.33
C SER A 17 -10.12 12.14 -2.69
N THR A 18 -11.13 11.42 -2.23
CA THR A 18 -12.52 11.85 -2.15
C THR A 18 -12.87 12.13 -0.68
N GLU A 19 -14.14 12.44 -0.39
CA GLU A 19 -14.61 12.61 0.98
C GLU A 19 -14.47 11.34 1.84
N THR A 20 -14.46 10.15 1.23
CA THR A 20 -14.54 8.87 1.96
C THR A 20 -13.38 7.93 1.68
N GLN A 21 -12.53 8.20 0.68
CA GLN A 21 -11.47 7.30 0.22
C GLN A 21 -10.25 8.08 -0.26
N ALA A 22 -9.08 7.45 -0.21
CA ALA A 22 -7.85 8.03 -0.75
C ALA A 22 -7.01 6.99 -1.49
N LEU A 23 -6.39 7.40 -2.59
CA LEU A 23 -5.33 6.66 -3.25
C LEU A 23 -3.99 7.09 -2.66
N ILE A 24 -3.27 6.14 -2.09
CA ILE A 24 -2.05 6.43 -1.31
C ILE A 24 -0.88 5.63 -1.86
N GLU A 25 0.23 6.31 -2.16
CA GLU A 25 1.52 5.68 -2.39
C GLU A 25 2.14 5.33 -1.03
N LEU A 26 2.45 4.05 -0.82
CA LEU A 26 3.06 3.54 0.41
C LEU A 26 4.48 3.06 0.13
N LYS A 27 5.45 3.54 0.91
CA LYS A 27 6.86 3.14 0.85
C LYS A 27 7.29 2.52 2.19
N PRO A 28 7.21 1.19 2.34
CA PRO A 28 7.74 0.52 3.52
C PRO A 28 9.28 0.57 3.51
N THR A 29 9.89 1.10 4.57
CA THR A 29 11.35 0.97 4.79
C THR A 29 11.71 -0.33 5.52
N THR A 30 10.71 -0.96 6.13
CA THR A 30 10.79 -2.30 6.75
C THR A 30 9.74 -3.24 6.14
N GLY A 31 9.97 -4.55 6.16
CA GLY A 31 9.06 -5.55 5.59
C GLY A 31 8.37 -6.45 6.63
N ARG A 32 7.67 -5.89 7.62
CA ARG A 32 6.95 -6.72 8.62
C ARG A 32 5.65 -7.31 8.03
N THR A 33 5.25 -8.46 8.55
CA THR A 33 3.98 -9.12 8.15
C THR A 33 2.81 -8.16 8.33
N HIS A 34 2.01 -8.00 7.27
CA HIS A 34 0.85 -7.11 7.23
C HIS A 34 1.15 -5.63 7.57
N GLN A 35 2.41 -5.18 7.54
CA GLN A 35 2.81 -3.86 8.01
C GLN A 35 1.94 -2.73 7.47
N LEU A 36 1.79 -2.65 6.15
CA LEU A 36 1.01 -1.60 5.49
C LEU A 36 -0.46 -1.62 5.92
N ARG A 37 -1.04 -2.82 6.05
CA ARG A 37 -2.44 -3.04 6.44
C ARG A 37 -2.69 -2.56 7.88
N VAL A 38 -1.80 -2.94 8.80
CA VAL A 38 -1.86 -2.53 10.21
C VAL A 38 -1.64 -1.03 10.36
N HIS A 39 -0.66 -0.45 9.65
CA HIS A 39 -0.37 0.98 9.71
C HIS A 39 -1.56 1.81 9.21
N MET A 40 -2.15 1.43 8.08
CA MET A 40 -3.31 2.14 7.53
C MET A 40 -4.54 2.04 8.44
N ALA A 41 -4.80 0.86 9.02
CA ALA A 41 -5.85 0.70 10.02
C ALA A 41 -5.59 1.52 11.29
N TYR A 42 -4.34 1.60 11.75
CA TYR A 42 -3.96 2.42 12.90
C TYR A 42 -4.19 3.93 12.67
N LEU A 43 -4.03 4.40 11.43
CA LEU A 43 -4.35 5.78 11.03
C LEU A 43 -5.86 6.04 10.85
N ASN A 44 -6.72 5.07 11.16
CA ASN A 44 -8.17 5.10 10.87
C ASN A 44 -8.50 5.21 9.36
N THR A 45 -7.60 4.77 8.49
CA THR A 45 -7.80 4.72 7.04
C THR A 45 -7.50 3.30 6.53
N PRO A 46 -8.24 2.27 6.98
CA PRO A 46 -7.95 0.89 6.60
C PRO A 46 -8.08 0.67 5.09
N ILE A 47 -7.27 -0.25 4.55
CA ILE A 47 -7.24 -0.56 3.12
C ILE A 47 -8.56 -1.22 2.69
N LEU A 48 -9.11 -0.78 1.56
CA LEU A 48 -10.33 -1.35 0.98
C LEU A 48 -10.16 -2.85 0.68
N GLY A 49 -11.18 -3.65 1.00
CA GLY A 49 -11.14 -5.11 0.85
C GLY A 49 -10.28 -5.85 1.87
N ASP A 50 -9.72 -5.17 2.87
CA ASP A 50 -9.00 -5.82 3.96
C ASP A 50 -9.97 -6.51 4.93
N ARG A 51 -10.02 -7.83 4.87
CA ARG A 51 -10.92 -8.66 5.70
C ARG A 51 -10.51 -8.76 7.17
N VAL A 52 -9.28 -8.36 7.52
CA VAL A 52 -8.72 -8.53 8.87
C VAL A 52 -8.71 -7.21 9.63
N TYR A 53 -8.24 -6.14 8.99
CA TYR A 53 -8.06 -4.83 9.63
C TYR A 53 -9.03 -3.76 9.13
N GLY A 54 -9.94 -4.11 8.21
CA GLY A 54 -10.88 -3.19 7.58
C GLY A 54 -12.24 -3.84 7.35
N LYS A 55 -12.84 -3.54 6.19
CA LYS A 55 -14.13 -4.10 5.78
C LYS A 55 -13.97 -4.88 4.47
N PRO A 56 -14.64 -6.02 4.29
CA PRO A 56 -14.67 -6.78 3.04
C PRO A 56 -15.61 -6.14 2.01
N ASN A 57 -15.44 -4.85 1.73
CA ASN A 57 -16.34 -4.05 0.88
C ASN A 57 -16.00 -4.10 -0.63
N THR A 58 -14.94 -4.80 -0.99
CA THR A 58 -14.51 -5.06 -2.37
C THR A 58 -14.18 -6.54 -2.56
N SER A 59 -14.09 -7.00 -3.81
CA SER A 59 -13.80 -8.41 -4.13
C SER A 59 -12.40 -8.87 -3.72
N ARG A 60 -11.44 -7.93 -3.63
CA ARG A 60 -10.04 -8.16 -3.30
C ARG A 60 -9.46 -7.05 -2.44
N LEU A 61 -8.33 -7.35 -1.78
CA LEU A 61 -7.52 -6.34 -1.10
C LEU A 61 -6.98 -5.33 -2.12
N MET A 62 -7.27 -4.05 -1.90
CA MET A 62 -6.81 -2.91 -2.70
C MET A 62 -5.40 -2.48 -2.27
N LEU A 63 -4.47 -3.44 -2.26
CA LEU A 63 -3.05 -3.23 -2.03
C LEU A 63 -2.27 -3.84 -3.20
N HIS A 64 -1.48 -3.03 -3.89
CA HIS A 64 -0.75 -3.42 -5.08
C HIS A 64 0.72 -3.01 -4.99
N ALA A 65 1.62 -3.97 -5.23
CA ALA A 65 3.06 -3.73 -5.30
C ALA A 65 3.39 -3.16 -6.69
N HIS A 66 3.25 -1.83 -6.83
CA HIS A 66 3.40 -1.15 -8.12
C HIS A 66 4.85 -1.06 -8.59
N LYS A 67 5.80 -0.80 -7.69
CA LYS A 67 7.21 -0.59 -8.05
C LYS A 67 8.15 -1.28 -7.07
N LEU A 68 9.17 -1.93 -7.60
CA LEU A 68 10.29 -2.51 -6.86
C LEU A 68 11.59 -2.00 -7.46
N GLU A 69 12.45 -1.44 -6.62
CA GLU A 69 13.79 -1.02 -7.00
C GLU A 69 14.80 -1.76 -6.14
N ILE A 70 15.74 -2.45 -6.79
CA ILE A 70 16.74 -3.27 -6.11
C ILE A 70 18.09 -3.15 -6.82
N THR A 71 19.16 -3.35 -6.07
CA THR A 71 20.48 -3.61 -6.64
C THR A 71 20.61 -5.11 -6.92
N LEU A 72 20.82 -5.48 -8.17
CA LEU A 72 21.05 -6.86 -8.58
C LEU A 72 22.41 -7.36 -8.07
N PRO A 73 22.66 -8.69 -8.01
CA PRO A 73 23.97 -9.22 -7.64
C PRO A 73 25.13 -8.72 -8.50
N SER A 74 24.85 -8.26 -9.73
CA SER A 74 25.81 -7.61 -10.63
C SER A 74 26.24 -6.21 -10.18
N GLY A 75 25.57 -5.61 -9.20
CA GLY A 75 25.76 -4.21 -8.77
C GLY A 75 24.88 -3.20 -9.51
N GLU A 76 24.15 -3.63 -10.55
CA GLU A 76 23.23 -2.77 -11.30
C GLU A 76 21.98 -2.45 -10.47
N ARG A 77 21.62 -1.16 -10.36
CA ARG A 77 20.34 -0.74 -9.78
C ARG A 77 19.25 -0.85 -10.85
N LYS A 78 18.25 -1.68 -10.60
CA LYS A 78 17.16 -1.95 -11.53
C LYS A 78 15.80 -1.68 -10.90
N THR A 79 14.92 -1.11 -11.71
CA THR A 79 13.53 -0.81 -11.35
C THR A 79 12.60 -1.73 -12.13
N PHE A 80 11.63 -2.29 -11.43
CA PHE A 80 10.56 -3.13 -11.96
C PHE A 80 9.24 -2.48 -11.61
N GLU A 81 8.35 -2.36 -12.59
CA GLU A 81 7.03 -1.76 -12.43
C GLU A 81 5.96 -2.75 -12.89
N ALA A 82 4.89 -2.84 -12.10
CA ALA A 82 3.70 -3.59 -12.42
C ALA A 82 2.57 -2.62 -12.75
N ALA A 83 1.86 -2.89 -13.85
CA ALA A 83 0.73 -2.08 -14.26
C ALA A 83 -0.34 -2.04 -13.16
N VAL A 84 -0.83 -0.85 -12.86
CA VAL A 84 -1.88 -0.64 -11.87
C VAL A 84 -3.15 -1.40 -12.31
N PRO A 85 -3.70 -2.29 -11.47
CA PRO A 85 -4.90 -3.04 -11.80
C PRO A 85 -6.09 -2.11 -12.09
N LYS A 86 -6.96 -2.51 -13.02
CA LYS A 86 -8.11 -1.70 -13.46
C LYS A 86 -9.03 -1.30 -12.30
N GLU A 87 -9.13 -2.13 -11.27
CA GLU A 87 -9.97 -1.90 -10.10
C GLU A 87 -9.59 -0.63 -9.33
N PHE A 88 -8.33 -0.19 -9.43
CA PHE A 88 -7.90 1.11 -8.87
C PHE A 88 -8.39 2.27 -9.73
N LYS A 89 -8.36 2.11 -11.06
CA LYS A 89 -8.82 3.11 -12.04
C LYS A 89 -10.34 3.28 -12.02
N ASP A 90 -11.07 2.21 -11.69
CA ASP A 90 -12.52 2.24 -11.53
C ASP A 90 -12.95 3.14 -10.34
N ILE A 91 -12.11 3.25 -9.29
CA ILE A 91 -12.36 4.08 -8.10
C ILE A 91 -11.78 5.48 -8.26
N PHE A 92 -10.54 5.56 -8.73
CA PHE A 92 -9.83 6.80 -8.98
C PHE A 92 -9.52 6.85 -10.48
N PRO A 93 -10.34 7.52 -11.29
CA PRO A 93 -10.01 7.75 -12.69
C PRO A 93 -8.87 8.78 -12.79
N GLY A 94 -7.75 8.41 -13.40
CA GLY A 94 -6.59 9.27 -13.60
C GLY A 94 -5.39 8.52 -14.16
N GLU A 95 -4.35 9.26 -14.56
CA GLU A 95 -3.07 8.69 -15.00
C GLU A 95 -2.14 8.50 -13.80
N PHE A 96 -1.97 7.24 -13.39
CA PHE A 96 -1.01 6.74 -12.40
C PHE A 96 -0.60 5.30 -12.72
#